data_AF-A0A2N1PJD9-F1
#
_entry.id   AF-A0A2N1PJD9-F1
#
_cell.length_a   1.000
_cell.length_b   1.000
_cell.length_c   1.000
_cell.angle_alpha   90.00
_cell.angle_beta   90.00
_cell.angle_gamma   90.00
#
_symmetry.space_group_name_H-M   'P 1'
#
loop_
_entity.id
_entity.type
_entity.pdbx_description
1 polymer ?
#
loop_
_entity_poly.entity_id
_entity_poly.type
_entity_poly.pdbx_seq_one_letter_code
_entity_poly.pdbx_strand_id
1 'polypeptide(L)'
;MGTEKRVCRLIAFIFIFIFTFSGLCFFAPVYASEEITQIDLVFDSSNSMWGQIDGKPKIDIAREALNDLLGEFEKKENFYLGLRIYGHLNKRCDNSVLEIKPGKNNSKAIKEKIAGIKPLGKTPIAYSLQLSEKDFDYDLKGKKIIILLTDGLESCEGDPCEVARILQKAGIVTKIHVVGFDLKDSDLNSLRCIVKPSGGMMIGARNTAELKKAFKEISKSVSLENNLHIKGMDKNKTAVSMNIKILENEKLVTESMGSDLKFTLKANSYSVSAESCATGQILTKGNITVSQEKVSYVEFEFSQGFLDLKSLDGTGKQIYSSYKIKQSDKVAATVEGKERTLKAVLPGIYEIEATDSVLHKTIVKKDIQVKEGLKQEVVFNFSDAVLELSSIDGEKSELYVSYTVTDALSGKLVAQNEGKGKLRIPVSPGHYNIKANFSDSNVELIEKDIAIEMGQSHKKEFVFAQCNVVLNAVDSEGNAVYSCFEVLKSGTEEILKADEGSDKVTIILSPGIYDIKAYNSESKAVLWEKEINVNGGESLEKQFVFAQCKAVLNAVDSKGNSVYANFQVLKSGTGEEIRTDEGSGKVTIILSPGIFDIQVYNYDSKASILEKEIEIKAGESFERQFVFK
;
A
#
# COMPACT_ATOMS: atom_id res chain seq x y z
N MET A 1 1.00 -43.58 12.48
CA MET A 1 1.53 -42.41 11.74
C MET A 1 1.26 -42.65 10.27
N GLY A 2 0.47 -41.92 9.52
CA GLY A 2 -0.30 -40.70 9.74
C GLY A 2 -0.78 -40.31 8.34
N THR A 3 -2.08 -40.43 8.07
CA THR A 3 -2.66 -40.16 6.75
C THR A 3 -3.94 -39.35 6.88
N GLU A 4 -3.83 -38.16 6.30
CA GLU A 4 -4.81 -37.37 5.56
C GLU A 4 -6.29 -37.81 5.45
N LYS A 5 -7.16 -36.76 5.54
CA LYS A 5 -8.35 -36.43 4.72
C LYS A 5 -9.64 -37.28 4.88
N ARG A 6 -10.74 -36.60 5.28
CA ARG A 6 -11.94 -36.28 4.45
C ARG A 6 -13.07 -35.64 5.30
N VAL A 7 -13.48 -34.39 5.01
CA VAL A 7 -14.71 -33.96 4.30
C VAL A 7 -15.98 -33.90 5.18
N CYS A 8 -16.57 -32.69 5.32
CA CYS A 8 -18.00 -32.45 5.11
C CYS A 8 -18.30 -30.94 4.87
N ARG A 9 -18.99 -30.67 3.75
CA ARG A 9 -19.57 -29.38 3.32
C ARG A 9 -20.82 -29.04 4.14
N LEU A 10 -21.12 -27.75 4.36
CA LEU A 10 -22.43 -27.17 3.98
C LEU A 10 -22.42 -25.63 3.98
N ILE A 11 -23.18 -25.09 3.03
CA ILE A 11 -23.36 -23.68 2.62
C ILE A 11 -24.37 -22.98 3.54
N ALA A 12 -24.15 -21.71 3.89
CA ALA A 12 -25.23 -20.74 4.10
C ALA A 12 -24.71 -19.30 3.94
N PHE A 13 -25.11 -18.67 2.83
CA PHE A 13 -25.10 -17.22 2.65
C PHE A 13 -25.98 -16.57 3.72
N ILE A 14 -25.44 -15.62 4.50
CA ILE A 14 -26.26 -14.67 5.25
C ILE A 14 -25.67 -13.28 5.03
N PHE A 15 -26.39 -12.50 4.22
CA PHE A 15 -26.20 -11.05 4.07
C PHE A 15 -26.53 -10.40 5.41
N ILE A 16 -25.54 -9.88 6.13
CA ILE A 16 -25.78 -8.95 7.24
C ILE A 16 -25.32 -7.57 6.79
N PHE A 17 -26.32 -6.74 6.52
CA PHE A 17 -26.25 -5.29 6.40
C PHE A 17 -25.67 -4.73 7.71
N ILE A 18 -24.39 -4.35 7.74
CA ILE A 18 -23.84 -3.55 8.84
C ILE A 18 -24.02 -2.08 8.47
N PHE A 19 -25.04 -1.49 9.07
CA PHE A 19 -25.29 -0.06 9.10
C PHE A 19 -24.03 0.67 9.58
N THR A 20 -23.57 1.63 8.78
CA THR A 20 -22.53 2.60 9.11
C THR A 20 -23.01 3.51 10.24
N PHE A 21 -22.84 3.07 11.48
CA PHE A 21 -22.98 3.95 12.63
C PHE A 21 -21.69 4.76 12.76
N SER A 22 -21.75 6.03 12.33
CA SER A 22 -20.77 7.07 12.59
C SER A 22 -20.66 7.26 14.12
N GLY A 23 -19.84 6.43 14.75
CA GLY A 23 -19.49 6.55 16.16
C GLY A 23 -18.36 7.57 16.32
N LEU A 24 -18.70 8.76 16.79
CA LEU A 24 -17.75 9.68 17.42
C LEU A 24 -17.02 8.91 18.54
N CYS A 25 -15.78 8.49 18.29
CA CYS A 25 -14.89 8.01 19.35
C CYS A 25 -14.54 9.19 20.25
N PHE A 26 -15.35 9.43 21.27
CA PHE A 26 -14.92 10.16 22.45
C PHE A 26 -13.79 9.34 23.10
N PHE A 27 -12.56 9.79 22.90
CA PHE A 27 -11.40 9.33 23.67
C PHE A 27 -11.61 9.77 25.12
N ALA A 28 -12.22 8.90 25.93
CA ALA A 28 -12.11 9.05 27.37
C ALA A 28 -10.65 8.78 27.75
N PRO A 29 -10.00 9.66 28.53
CA PRO A 29 -8.69 9.35 29.09
C PRO A 29 -8.82 8.07 29.93
N VAL A 30 -8.05 7.05 29.57
CA VAL A 30 -7.87 5.86 30.41
C VAL A 30 -7.03 6.32 31.60
N TYR A 31 -7.70 6.79 32.64
CA TYR A 31 -7.07 6.92 33.95
C TYR A 31 -6.67 5.53 34.40
N ALA A 32 -5.37 5.30 34.55
CA ALA A 32 -4.85 4.09 35.17
C ALA A 32 -5.51 3.97 36.55
N SER A 33 -6.35 2.95 36.76
CA SER A 33 -7.01 2.74 38.04
C SER A 33 -5.95 2.37 39.08
N GLU A 34 -5.81 3.18 40.12
CA GLU A 34 -4.99 2.80 41.28
C GLU A 34 -5.53 1.49 41.86
N GLU A 35 -4.67 0.48 41.98
CA GLU A 35 -5.05 -0.79 42.61
C GLU A 35 -5.18 -0.58 44.12
N ILE A 36 -6.38 -0.83 44.64
CA ILE A 36 -6.73 -0.64 46.05
C ILE A 36 -6.53 -1.95 46.80
N THR A 37 -5.86 -1.91 47.94
CA THR A 37 -5.79 -3.05 48.87
C THR A 37 -6.88 -2.90 49.93
N GLN A 38 -7.88 -3.77 49.86
CA GLN A 38 -8.94 -3.87 50.86
C GLN A 38 -8.52 -4.86 51.95
N ILE A 39 -8.60 -4.45 53.21
CA ILE A 39 -8.26 -5.25 54.38
C ILE A 39 -9.51 -5.40 55.24
N ASP A 40 -9.98 -6.62 55.43
CA ASP A 40 -10.99 -6.94 56.44
C ASP A 40 -10.32 -7.41 57.74
N LEU A 41 -10.45 -6.60 58.79
CA LEU A 41 -9.96 -6.93 60.13
C LEU A 41 -11.03 -7.75 60.84
N VAL A 42 -10.79 -9.05 61.00
CA VAL A 42 -11.70 -9.96 61.70
C VAL A 42 -11.26 -10.06 63.16
N PHE A 43 -12.06 -9.52 64.06
CA PHE A 43 -11.69 -9.29 65.45
C PHE A 43 -12.49 -10.15 66.42
N ASP A 44 -11.77 -10.90 67.27
CA ASP A 44 -12.36 -11.72 68.33
C ASP A 44 -12.90 -10.89 69.50
N SER A 45 -14.19 -11.05 69.78
CA SER A 45 -14.84 -10.57 71.00
C SER A 45 -15.66 -11.68 71.67
N SER A 46 -15.19 -12.92 71.58
CA SER A 46 -15.75 -14.04 72.32
C SER A 46 -15.46 -13.91 73.82
N ASN A 47 -16.22 -14.62 74.66
CA ASN A 47 -16.16 -14.48 76.11
C ASN A 47 -14.76 -14.72 76.71
N SER A 48 -13.90 -15.51 76.05
CA SER A 48 -12.50 -15.74 76.46
C SER A 48 -11.65 -14.47 76.49
N MET A 49 -12.01 -13.45 75.71
CA MET A 49 -11.32 -12.16 75.66
C MET A 49 -11.46 -11.32 76.95
N TRP A 50 -12.29 -11.76 77.92
CA TRP A 50 -12.29 -11.24 79.30
C TRP A 50 -11.17 -11.81 80.16
N GLY A 51 -10.51 -12.89 79.71
CA GLY A 51 -9.31 -13.42 80.34
C GLY A 51 -8.25 -12.33 80.50
N GLN A 52 -7.38 -12.48 81.49
CA GLN A 52 -6.38 -11.46 81.81
C GLN A 52 -4.97 -11.95 81.51
N ILE A 53 -4.14 -11.03 81.03
CA ILE A 53 -2.69 -11.19 80.92
C ILE A 53 -2.09 -10.05 81.74
N ASP A 54 -1.23 -10.39 82.71
CA ASP A 54 -0.62 -9.43 83.62
C ASP A 54 -1.63 -8.48 84.30
N GLY A 55 -2.79 -9.02 84.69
CA GLY A 55 -3.88 -8.28 85.36
C GLY A 55 -4.73 -7.39 84.44
N LYS A 56 -4.49 -7.39 83.12
CA LYS A 56 -5.25 -6.61 82.14
C LYS A 56 -6.11 -7.52 81.25
N PRO A 57 -7.39 -7.20 80.98
CA PRO A 57 -8.22 -7.95 80.06
C PRO A 57 -7.60 -8.03 78.65
N LYS A 58 -7.65 -9.21 78.03
CA LYS A 58 -7.16 -9.46 76.66
C LYS A 58 -7.79 -8.50 75.65
N ILE A 59 -9.08 -8.23 75.79
CA ILE A 59 -9.80 -7.27 74.94
C ILE A 59 -9.16 -5.87 74.98
N ASP A 60 -8.71 -5.40 76.13
CA ASP A 60 -8.11 -4.08 76.26
C ASP A 60 -6.72 -4.05 75.59
N ILE A 61 -5.95 -5.13 75.72
CA ILE A 61 -4.66 -5.28 75.03
C ILE A 61 -4.85 -5.32 73.52
N ALA A 62 -5.84 -6.08 73.05
CA ALA A 62 -6.17 -6.19 71.64
C ALA A 62 -6.60 -4.85 71.02
N ARG A 63 -7.41 -4.05 71.74
CA ARG A 63 -7.77 -2.69 71.31
C ARG A 63 -6.55 -1.78 71.18
N GLU A 64 -5.63 -1.81 72.14
CA GLU A 64 -4.41 -1.00 72.08
C GLU A 64 -3.52 -1.38 70.90
N ALA A 65 -3.31 -2.69 70.68
CA ALA A 65 -2.51 -3.15 69.56
C ALA A 65 -3.16 -2.85 68.21
N LEU A 66 -4.48 -2.95 68.12
CA LEU A 66 -5.22 -2.59 66.92
C LEU A 66 -5.14 -1.08 66.63
N ASN A 67 -5.24 -0.23 67.66
CA ASN A 67 -5.13 1.23 67.49
C ASN A 67 -3.78 1.62 66.87
N ASP A 68 -2.69 0.95 67.27
CA ASP A 68 -1.36 1.15 66.68
C ASP A 68 -1.32 0.67 65.22
N LEU A 69 -1.88 -0.50 64.92
CA LEU A 69 -1.99 -1.00 63.54
C LEU A 69 -2.73 -0.02 62.63
N LEU A 70 -3.86 0.50 63.10
CA LEU A 70 -4.66 1.47 62.37
C LEU A 70 -3.89 2.77 62.13
N GLY A 71 -3.08 3.21 63.10
CA GLY A 71 -2.18 4.36 62.94
C GLY A 71 -1.08 4.14 61.89
N GLU A 72 -0.61 2.91 61.71
CA GLU A 72 0.35 2.58 60.64
C GLU A 72 -0.30 2.59 59.25
N PHE A 73 -1.56 2.17 59.12
CA PHE A 73 -2.29 2.23 57.85
C PHE A 73 -2.85 3.62 57.53
N GLU A 74 -3.13 4.48 58.53
CA GLU A 74 -3.52 5.90 58.31
C GLU A 74 -2.47 6.67 57.51
N LYS A 75 -1.19 6.28 57.62
CA LYS A 75 -0.06 6.92 56.93
C LYS A 75 0.11 6.42 55.49
N LYS A 76 -0.67 5.43 55.05
CA LYS A 76 -0.50 4.75 53.76
C LYS A 76 -1.65 5.07 52.82
N GLU A 77 -1.31 5.31 51.56
CA GLU A 77 -2.29 5.51 50.49
C GLU A 77 -2.80 4.16 49.95
N ASN A 78 -3.99 4.15 49.36
CA ASN A 78 -4.59 2.99 48.67
C ASN A 78 -4.89 1.76 49.54
N PHE A 79 -4.98 1.93 50.87
CA PHE A 79 -5.48 0.91 51.80
C PHE A 79 -6.90 1.24 52.29
N TYR A 80 -7.81 0.29 52.14
CA TYR A 80 -9.21 0.40 52.53
C TYR A 80 -9.46 -0.56 53.68
N LEU A 81 -9.75 -0.04 54.86
CA LEU A 81 -9.85 -0.85 56.09
C LEU A 81 -11.31 -1.12 56.43
N GLY A 82 -11.63 -2.38 56.70
CA GLY A 82 -12.90 -2.85 57.21
C GLY A 82 -12.74 -3.49 58.59
N LEU A 83 -13.86 -3.68 59.28
CA LEU A 83 -13.90 -4.32 60.59
C LEU A 83 -15.10 -5.26 60.66
N ARG A 84 -14.81 -6.55 60.81
CA ARG A 84 -15.75 -7.60 61.19
C ARG A 84 -15.47 -8.03 62.62
N ILE A 85 -16.51 -8.16 63.43
CA ILE A 85 -16.39 -8.58 64.83
C ILE A 85 -17.28 -9.80 65.05
N TYR A 86 -16.75 -10.81 65.73
CA TYR A 86 -17.54 -11.94 66.20
C TYR A 86 -17.57 -12.04 67.73
N GLY A 87 -18.63 -12.65 68.26
CA GLY A 87 -18.78 -12.93 69.68
C GLY A 87 -19.26 -11.76 70.55
N HIS A 88 -19.50 -10.55 70.02
CA HIS A 88 -19.87 -9.39 70.85
C HIS A 88 -21.37 -9.15 71.08
N LEU A 89 -22.28 -9.76 70.30
CA LEU A 89 -23.72 -9.42 70.37
C LEU A 89 -24.54 -10.46 71.12
N ASN A 90 -24.25 -11.74 70.94
CA ASN A 90 -25.01 -12.83 71.56
C ASN A 90 -24.15 -14.10 71.70
N LYS A 91 -24.68 -15.13 72.36
CA LYS A 91 -23.96 -16.38 72.67
C LYS A 91 -24.09 -17.48 71.60
N ARG A 92 -24.61 -17.16 70.42
CA ARG A 92 -24.87 -18.12 69.33
C ARG A 92 -23.73 -18.10 68.31
N CYS A 93 -23.72 -19.12 67.44
CA CYS A 93 -22.70 -19.31 66.43
C CYS A 93 -22.90 -18.49 65.14
N ASP A 94 -24.05 -17.83 65.01
CA ASP A 94 -24.34 -16.86 63.94
C ASP A 94 -23.83 -15.44 64.27
N ASN A 95 -23.10 -15.26 65.38
CA ASN A 95 -22.64 -13.95 65.81
C ASN A 95 -21.32 -13.52 65.14
N SER A 96 -21.42 -13.03 63.90
CA SER A 96 -20.35 -12.34 63.17
C SER A 96 -20.93 -11.20 62.35
N VAL A 97 -20.48 -9.96 62.60
CA VAL A 97 -21.07 -8.75 61.99
C VAL A 97 -19.99 -7.89 61.35
N LEU A 98 -20.24 -7.48 60.11
CA LEU A 98 -19.49 -6.41 59.47
C LEU A 98 -19.92 -5.08 60.08
N GLU A 99 -19.08 -4.52 60.94
CA GLU A 99 -19.35 -3.25 61.60
C GLU A 99 -18.98 -2.07 60.70
N ILE A 100 -17.91 -2.22 59.92
CA ILE A 100 -17.40 -1.20 59.01
C ILE A 100 -16.97 -1.88 57.72
N LYS A 101 -17.61 -1.55 56.60
CA LYS A 101 -17.20 -2.02 55.27
C LYS A 101 -15.81 -1.47 54.91
N PRO A 102 -14.91 -2.25 54.27
CA PRO A 102 -13.65 -1.74 53.74
C PRO A 102 -13.79 -0.43 52.98
N GLY A 103 -13.09 0.61 53.44
CA GLY A 103 -13.21 1.96 52.93
C GLY A 103 -12.02 2.84 53.29
N LYS A 104 -11.88 3.95 52.55
CA LYS A 104 -10.83 4.95 52.78
C LYS A 104 -11.07 5.67 54.10
N ASN A 105 -10.00 6.00 54.83
CA ASN A 105 -10.02 6.78 56.08
C ASN A 105 -10.88 6.18 57.22
N ASN A 106 -11.12 4.87 57.21
CA ASN A 106 -11.95 4.21 58.22
C ASN A 106 -11.27 4.03 59.58
N SER A 107 -9.97 4.28 59.71
CA SER A 107 -9.21 4.03 60.94
C SER A 107 -9.82 4.69 62.17
N LYS A 108 -10.30 5.93 62.08
CA LYS A 108 -10.99 6.62 63.18
C LYS A 108 -12.29 5.91 63.57
N ALA A 109 -13.14 5.56 62.59
CA ALA A 109 -14.39 4.87 62.82
C ALA A 109 -14.18 3.49 63.46
N ILE A 110 -13.13 2.76 63.05
CA ILE A 110 -12.76 1.46 63.62
C ILE A 110 -12.33 1.62 65.08
N LYS A 111 -11.48 2.61 65.39
CA LYS A 111 -11.06 2.93 66.77
C LYS A 111 -12.26 3.22 67.69
N GLU A 112 -13.20 4.03 67.21
CA GLU A 112 -14.42 4.38 67.95
C GLU A 112 -15.34 3.17 68.15
N LYS A 113 -15.55 2.36 67.11
CA LYS A 113 -16.39 1.17 67.20
C LYS A 113 -15.84 0.20 68.24
N ILE A 114 -14.55 -0.11 68.18
CA ILE A 114 -13.97 -1.15 69.02
C ILE A 114 -13.87 -0.78 70.50
N ALA A 115 -13.77 0.52 70.81
CA ALA A 115 -13.73 1.03 72.18
C ALA A 115 -14.95 0.62 73.02
N GLY A 116 -16.13 0.52 72.39
CA GLY A 116 -17.39 0.18 73.06
C GLY A 116 -17.74 -1.31 73.11
N ILE A 117 -16.98 -2.17 72.44
CA ILE A 117 -17.33 -3.58 72.24
C ILE A 117 -17.09 -4.40 73.51
N LYS A 118 -18.07 -5.17 73.96
CA LYS A 118 -17.93 -6.04 75.14
C LYS A 118 -17.93 -7.50 74.72
N PRO A 119 -16.93 -8.30 75.15
CA PRO A 119 -16.92 -9.72 74.85
C PRO A 119 -18.09 -10.47 75.50
N LEU A 120 -18.68 -11.46 74.81
CA LEU A 120 -19.88 -12.16 75.29
C LEU A 120 -20.03 -13.63 74.85
N GLY A 121 -19.82 -13.90 73.57
CA GLY A 121 -20.29 -15.08 72.87
C GLY A 121 -19.23 -16.14 72.60
N LYS A 122 -19.50 -16.99 71.62
CA LYS A 122 -18.60 -18.05 71.14
C LYS A 122 -17.61 -17.51 70.09
N THR A 123 -16.77 -18.39 69.55
CA THR A 123 -15.67 -18.10 68.61
C THR A 123 -15.96 -18.70 67.22
N PRO A 124 -16.92 -18.17 66.44
CA PRO A 124 -17.29 -18.69 65.11
C PRO A 124 -16.32 -18.21 64.02
N ILE A 125 -15.09 -18.73 64.02
CA ILE A 125 -14.01 -18.33 63.10
C ILE A 125 -14.39 -18.70 61.65
N ALA A 126 -14.81 -19.93 61.40
CA ALA A 126 -15.17 -20.44 60.08
C ALA A 126 -16.30 -19.61 59.46
N TYR A 127 -17.34 -19.33 60.24
CA TYR A 127 -18.47 -18.49 59.81
C TYR A 127 -18.02 -17.06 59.50
N SER A 128 -17.12 -16.49 60.31
CA SER A 128 -16.60 -15.14 60.09
C SER A 128 -15.77 -15.06 58.81
N LEU A 129 -14.87 -16.01 58.57
CA LEU A 129 -14.08 -16.08 57.34
C LEU A 129 -14.98 -16.23 56.10
N GLN A 130 -16.03 -17.05 56.18
CA GLN A 130 -16.98 -17.22 55.08
C GLN A 130 -17.71 -15.92 54.75
N LEU A 131 -18.04 -15.10 55.76
CA LEU A 131 -18.70 -13.82 55.53
C LEU A 131 -17.73 -12.73 55.03
N SER A 132 -16.46 -12.75 55.47
CA SER A 132 -15.43 -11.80 55.03
C SER A 132 -15.27 -11.71 53.51
N GLU A 133 -15.51 -12.80 52.78
CA GLU A 133 -15.56 -12.80 51.32
C GLU A 133 -16.52 -11.72 50.76
N LYS A 134 -17.68 -11.56 51.40
CA LYS A 134 -18.76 -10.68 50.95
C LYS A 134 -18.56 -9.23 51.37
N ASP A 135 -17.58 -8.95 52.21
CA ASP A 135 -17.34 -7.62 52.76
C ASP A 135 -16.57 -6.74 51.78
N PHE A 136 -15.81 -7.36 50.87
CA PHE A 136 -15.03 -6.67 49.85
C PHE A 136 -15.90 -6.08 48.74
N ASP A 137 -15.48 -4.93 48.24
CA ASP A 137 -16.01 -4.35 47.03
C ASP A 137 -15.35 -4.99 45.79
N TYR A 138 -16.14 -5.61 44.93
CA TYR A 138 -15.65 -6.32 43.75
C TYR A 138 -15.44 -5.41 42.55
N ASP A 139 -16.02 -4.21 42.55
CA ASP A 139 -15.82 -3.22 41.48
C ASP A 139 -14.45 -2.54 41.61
N LEU A 140 -13.86 -2.57 42.81
CA LEU A 140 -12.51 -2.07 43.06
C LEU A 140 -11.46 -3.15 42.72
N LYS A 141 -10.61 -2.81 41.75
CA LYS A 141 -9.44 -3.62 41.38
C LYS A 141 -8.36 -3.56 42.47
N GLY A 142 -7.70 -4.68 42.70
CA GLY A 142 -6.62 -4.82 43.67
C GLY A 142 -6.86 -5.97 44.63
N LYS A 143 -6.24 -5.92 45.80
CA LYS A 143 -6.13 -7.06 46.72
C LYS A 143 -7.21 -7.06 47.77
N LYS A 144 -7.56 -8.27 48.22
CA LYS A 144 -8.54 -8.51 49.28
C LYS A 144 -7.86 -9.35 50.35
N ILE A 145 -7.59 -8.75 51.50
CA ILE A 145 -6.77 -9.34 52.56
C ILE A 145 -7.62 -9.47 53.81
N ILE A 146 -7.54 -10.62 54.47
CA ILE A 146 -8.17 -10.86 55.77
C ILE A 146 -7.06 -10.87 56.82
N ILE A 147 -7.25 -10.15 57.92
CA ILE A 147 -6.40 -10.24 59.12
C ILE A 147 -7.27 -10.67 60.28
N LEU A 148 -7.13 -11.93 60.68
CA LEU A 148 -7.85 -12.52 61.81
C LEU A 148 -7.04 -12.36 63.10
N LEU A 149 -7.63 -11.74 64.12
CA LEU A 149 -7.17 -11.80 65.49
C LEU A 149 -8.06 -12.77 66.26
N THR A 150 -7.50 -13.79 66.92
CA THR A 150 -8.24 -14.76 67.75
C THR A 150 -7.47 -15.13 69.00
N ASP A 151 -8.16 -15.30 70.14
CA ASP A 151 -7.57 -15.85 71.37
C ASP A 151 -7.98 -17.30 71.66
N GLY A 152 -8.72 -17.90 70.73
CA GLY A 152 -9.30 -19.22 70.86
C GLY A 152 -9.26 -20.04 69.57
N LEU A 153 -9.64 -21.32 69.73
CA LEU A 153 -9.99 -22.19 68.61
C LEU A 153 -11.49 -22.05 68.29
N GLU A 154 -11.88 -22.60 67.15
CA GLU A 154 -13.27 -22.70 66.73
C GLU A 154 -14.13 -23.41 67.78
N SER A 155 -15.26 -22.81 68.18
CA SER A 155 -16.18 -23.36 69.19
C SER A 155 -17.63 -23.50 68.69
N CYS A 156 -17.81 -23.40 67.37
CA CYS A 156 -19.11 -23.44 66.69
C CYS A 156 -19.19 -24.49 65.58
N GLU A 157 -18.43 -25.58 65.72
CA GLU A 157 -18.47 -26.78 64.85
C GLU A 157 -18.12 -26.52 63.38
N GLY A 158 -17.64 -25.32 63.04
CA GLY A 158 -17.09 -25.01 61.71
C GLY A 158 -15.69 -25.57 61.49
N ASP A 159 -15.24 -25.56 60.24
CA ASP A 159 -13.85 -25.84 59.86
C ASP A 159 -13.21 -24.59 59.22
N PRO A 160 -12.44 -23.79 59.99
CA PRO A 160 -11.77 -22.61 59.46
C PRO A 160 -10.73 -22.93 58.37
N CYS A 161 -10.10 -24.10 58.44
CA CYS A 161 -9.12 -24.54 57.45
C CYS A 161 -9.78 -24.75 56.08
N GLU A 162 -10.93 -25.44 56.09
CA GLU A 162 -11.68 -25.73 54.87
C GLU A 162 -12.24 -24.45 54.25
N VAL A 163 -12.79 -23.53 55.06
CA VAL A 163 -13.25 -22.22 54.58
C VAL A 163 -12.11 -21.44 53.93
N ALA A 164 -10.94 -21.36 54.57
CA ALA A 164 -9.79 -20.67 54.00
C ALA A 164 -9.35 -21.27 52.65
N ARG A 165 -9.41 -22.61 52.51
CA ARG A 165 -9.13 -23.31 51.25
C ARG A 165 -10.16 -22.96 50.17
N ILE A 166 -11.44 -22.86 50.52
CA ILE A 166 -12.51 -22.44 49.60
C ILE A 166 -12.28 -21.01 49.12
N LEU A 167 -12.02 -20.06 50.03
CA LEU A 167 -11.78 -18.66 49.72
C LEU A 167 -10.58 -18.48 48.77
N GLN A 168 -9.50 -19.21 49.02
CA GLN A 168 -8.33 -19.17 48.14
C GLN A 168 -8.64 -19.78 46.77
N LYS A 169 -9.37 -20.90 46.71
CA LYS A 169 -9.73 -21.57 45.46
C LYS A 169 -10.66 -20.70 44.59
N ALA A 170 -11.51 -19.89 45.21
CA ALA A 170 -12.34 -18.92 44.51
C ALA A 170 -11.52 -17.78 43.88
N GLY A 171 -10.25 -17.60 44.28
CA GLY A 171 -9.37 -16.53 43.78
C GLY A 171 -9.76 -15.14 44.25
N ILE A 172 -10.68 -15.06 45.22
CA ILE A 172 -11.26 -13.80 45.70
C ILE A 172 -10.37 -13.17 46.76
N VAL A 173 -9.93 -13.94 47.75
CA VAL A 173 -9.07 -13.47 48.83
C VAL A 173 -7.61 -13.70 48.45
N THR A 174 -6.81 -12.63 48.47
CA THR A 174 -5.39 -12.67 48.12
C THR A 174 -4.54 -13.28 49.24
N LYS A 175 -4.79 -12.84 50.48
CA LYS A 175 -4.03 -13.24 51.67
C LYS A 175 -4.94 -13.34 52.89
N ILE A 176 -4.70 -14.35 53.72
CA ILE A 176 -5.30 -14.49 55.05
C ILE A 176 -4.15 -14.54 56.06
N HIS A 177 -4.05 -13.53 56.91
CA HIS A 177 -3.11 -13.50 58.03
C HIS A 177 -3.86 -13.82 59.32
N VAL A 178 -3.22 -14.55 60.24
CA VAL A 178 -3.78 -14.89 61.55
C VAL A 178 -2.81 -14.48 62.63
N VAL A 179 -3.32 -13.73 63.61
CA VAL A 179 -2.65 -13.38 64.84
C VAL A 179 -3.34 -14.13 65.98
N GLY A 180 -2.66 -15.15 66.50
CA GLY A 180 -3.16 -15.92 67.65
C GLY A 180 -2.69 -15.29 68.95
N PHE A 181 -3.61 -14.84 69.78
CA PHE A 181 -3.33 -14.09 71.00
C PHE A 181 -3.51 -14.98 72.24
N ASP A 182 -2.45 -15.12 73.03
CA ASP A 182 -2.40 -15.97 74.23
C ASP A 182 -2.82 -17.44 73.98
N LEU A 183 -2.54 -17.94 72.77
CA LEU A 183 -2.81 -19.32 72.37
C LEU A 183 -1.58 -20.19 72.54
N LYS A 184 -1.70 -21.37 73.15
CA LYS A 184 -0.60 -22.35 73.25
C LYS A 184 -0.05 -22.71 71.86
N ASP A 185 1.20 -23.11 71.79
CA ASP A 185 1.84 -23.41 70.51
C ASP A 185 1.14 -24.55 69.74
N SER A 186 0.54 -25.51 70.45
CA SER A 186 -0.35 -26.53 69.86
C SER A 186 -1.55 -25.91 69.14
N ASP A 187 -2.19 -24.92 69.76
CA ASP A 187 -3.41 -24.28 69.26
C ASP A 187 -3.06 -23.35 68.08
N LEU A 188 -1.95 -22.59 68.20
CA LEU A 188 -1.38 -21.83 67.10
C LEU A 188 -1.07 -22.71 65.88
N ASN A 189 -0.49 -23.90 66.11
CA ASN A 189 -0.19 -24.84 65.03
C ASN A 189 -1.45 -25.40 64.37
N SER A 190 -2.52 -25.65 65.13
CA SER A 190 -3.81 -26.08 64.60
C SER A 190 -4.44 -25.04 63.67
N LEU A 191 -4.24 -23.74 63.93
CA LEU A 191 -4.75 -22.66 63.08
C LEU A 191 -3.87 -22.37 61.85
N ARG A 192 -2.64 -22.91 61.75
CA ARG A 192 -1.75 -22.67 60.59
C ARG A 192 -2.37 -23.10 59.26
N CYS A 193 -3.30 -24.05 59.28
CA CYS A 193 -4.05 -24.47 58.09
C CYS A 193 -4.79 -23.30 57.40
N ILE A 194 -5.19 -22.26 58.15
CA ILE A 194 -5.96 -21.12 57.63
C ILE A 194 -5.10 -20.28 56.69
N VAL A 195 -3.82 -20.07 57.03
CA VAL A 195 -2.94 -19.18 56.27
C VAL A 195 -2.24 -19.88 55.11
N LYS A 196 -2.09 -21.22 55.20
CA LYS A 196 -1.37 -22.04 54.21
C LYS A 196 -1.89 -21.88 52.77
N PRO A 197 -3.20 -21.94 52.48
CA PRO A 197 -3.71 -21.81 51.11
C PRO A 197 -3.28 -20.50 50.45
N SER A 198 -3.31 -19.40 51.19
CA SER A 198 -2.97 -18.07 50.68
C SER A 198 -1.48 -17.73 50.80
N GLY A 199 -0.69 -18.52 51.54
CA GLY A 199 0.66 -18.17 51.92
C GLY A 199 0.72 -16.90 52.78
N GLY A 200 -0.28 -16.69 53.62
CA GLY A 200 -0.30 -15.62 54.62
C GLY A 200 0.52 -15.96 55.87
N MET A 201 0.56 -15.04 56.83
CA MET A 201 1.37 -15.18 58.04
C MET A 201 0.53 -15.71 59.20
N MET A 202 1.08 -16.68 59.95
CA MET A 202 0.58 -17.09 61.26
C MET A 202 1.56 -16.59 62.32
N ILE A 203 1.14 -15.66 63.17
CA ILE A 203 1.99 -15.07 64.22
C ILE A 203 1.31 -15.28 65.58
N GLY A 204 2.05 -15.82 66.55
CA GLY A 204 1.61 -15.90 67.93
C GLY A 204 2.03 -14.66 68.72
N ALA A 205 1.21 -14.22 69.66
CA ALA A 205 1.53 -13.16 70.59
C ALA A 205 1.06 -13.51 72.01
N ARG A 206 1.91 -13.31 73.02
CA ARG A 206 1.62 -13.63 74.43
C ARG A 206 1.29 -12.42 75.30
N ASN A 207 1.56 -11.22 74.81
CA ASN A 207 1.41 -9.97 75.55
C ASN A 207 1.23 -8.79 74.59
N THR A 208 1.03 -7.59 75.12
CA THR A 208 0.83 -6.35 74.36
C THR A 208 1.96 -6.05 73.38
N ALA A 209 3.22 -6.23 73.79
CA ALA A 209 4.38 -5.88 72.97
C ALA A 209 4.50 -6.82 71.75
N GLU A 210 4.33 -8.11 71.97
CA GLU A 210 4.32 -9.12 70.90
C GLU A 210 3.13 -8.93 69.95
N LEU A 211 1.95 -8.57 70.47
CA LEU A 211 0.77 -8.35 69.64
C LEU A 211 0.96 -7.13 68.71
N LYS A 212 1.51 -6.03 69.24
CA LYS A 212 1.90 -4.86 68.44
C LYS A 212 2.95 -5.21 67.38
N LYS A 213 3.94 -6.04 67.74
CA LYS A 213 4.97 -6.52 66.80
C LYS A 213 4.36 -7.36 65.68
N ALA A 214 3.48 -8.30 66.01
CA ALA A 214 2.80 -9.14 65.03
C ALA A 214 2.02 -8.31 63.99
N PHE A 215 1.23 -7.35 64.46
CA PHE A 215 0.50 -6.44 63.57
C PHE A 215 1.43 -5.56 62.73
N LYS A 216 2.55 -5.09 63.28
CA LYS A 216 3.56 -4.34 62.52
C LYS A 216 4.19 -5.18 61.40
N GLU A 217 4.49 -6.45 61.67
CA GLU A 217 5.03 -7.36 60.65
C GLU A 217 4.02 -7.62 59.52
N ILE A 218 2.74 -7.84 59.85
CA ILE A 218 1.68 -7.98 58.86
C ILE A 218 1.51 -6.68 58.05
N SER A 219 1.45 -5.52 58.71
CA SER A 219 1.33 -4.22 58.04
C SER A 219 2.47 -3.96 57.06
N LYS A 220 3.70 -4.36 57.42
CA LYS A 220 4.84 -4.34 56.50
C LYS A 220 4.59 -5.27 55.33
N SER A 221 4.34 -6.56 55.57
CA SER A 221 4.12 -7.58 54.52
C SER A 221 3.08 -7.16 53.49
N VAL A 222 1.97 -6.58 53.96
CA VAL A 222 0.85 -6.12 53.12
C VAL A 222 1.25 -4.94 52.21
N SER A 223 2.31 -4.22 52.55
CA SER A 223 2.82 -3.06 51.80
C SER A 223 3.96 -3.39 50.82
N LEU A 224 4.47 -4.62 50.78
CA LEU A 224 5.73 -4.96 50.07
C LEU A 224 5.56 -5.28 48.58
N GLU A 225 4.37 -5.27 48.02
CA GLU A 225 4.19 -5.65 46.62
C GLU A 225 4.16 -4.40 45.71
N ASN A 226 5.01 -4.39 44.67
CA ASN A 226 5.20 -3.33 43.66
C ASN A 226 5.92 -2.06 44.16
N ASN A 227 7.08 -2.21 44.81
CA ASN A 227 7.88 -1.10 45.33
C ASN A 227 8.76 -0.36 44.29
N LEU A 228 8.73 -0.78 43.02
CA LEU A 228 9.34 -0.06 41.91
C LEU A 228 8.40 -0.04 40.70
N HIS A 229 8.16 1.15 40.15
CA HIS A 229 7.32 1.37 38.99
C HIS A 229 8.13 2.05 37.88
N ILE A 230 8.10 1.49 36.67
CA ILE A 230 8.92 1.94 35.55
C ILE A 230 8.01 2.18 34.35
N LYS A 231 8.05 3.39 33.79
CA LYS A 231 7.24 3.80 32.65
C LYS A 231 8.09 4.26 31.47
N GLY A 232 7.71 3.82 30.28
CA GLY A 232 8.27 4.27 29.01
C GLY A 232 7.26 5.15 28.29
N MET A 233 7.65 6.36 27.91
CA MET A 233 6.78 7.31 27.25
C MET A 233 7.54 8.16 26.24
N ASP A 234 6.82 8.81 25.33
CA ASP A 234 7.38 9.87 24.48
C ASP A 234 7.08 11.26 25.04
N LYS A 235 7.60 12.29 24.36
CA LYS A 235 7.37 13.70 24.68
C LYS A 235 5.89 14.10 24.79
N ASN A 236 5.02 13.41 24.05
CA ASN A 236 3.57 13.62 24.08
C ASN A 236 2.86 12.81 25.18
N LYS A 237 3.63 12.17 26.09
CA LYS A 237 3.14 11.30 27.17
C LYS A 237 2.43 10.05 26.65
N THR A 238 2.67 9.67 25.40
CA THR A 238 2.17 8.40 24.82
C THR A 238 3.04 7.26 25.32
N ALA A 239 2.41 6.16 25.73
CA ALA A 239 3.12 4.98 26.19
C ALA A 239 4.03 4.39 25.10
N VAL A 240 5.29 4.13 25.44
CA VAL A 240 6.30 3.49 24.57
C VAL A 240 6.67 2.14 25.15
N SER A 241 6.44 1.08 24.38
CA SER A 241 6.90 -0.26 24.77
C SER A 241 8.42 -0.32 24.77
N MET A 242 8.98 -0.84 25.85
CA MET A 242 10.42 -0.95 26.05
C MET A 242 10.81 -2.31 26.61
N ASN A 243 12.00 -2.78 26.24
CA ASN A 243 12.68 -3.86 26.93
C ASN A 243 13.50 -3.25 28.06
N ILE A 244 13.35 -3.74 29.29
CA ILE A 244 14.11 -3.25 30.42
C ILE A 244 15.03 -4.31 31.00
N LYS A 245 16.16 -3.88 31.55
CA LYS A 245 17.08 -4.66 32.38
C LYS A 245 17.33 -3.92 33.68
N ILE A 246 17.04 -4.56 34.80
CA ILE A 246 17.31 -4.04 36.14
C ILE A 246 18.56 -4.71 36.68
N LEU A 247 19.54 -3.92 37.10
CA LEU A 247 20.82 -4.41 37.62
C LEU A 247 21.08 -3.92 39.04
N GLU A 248 21.71 -4.78 39.84
CA GLU A 248 22.25 -4.49 41.17
C GLU A 248 23.75 -4.76 41.14
N ASN A 249 24.58 -3.75 41.39
CA ASN A 249 26.05 -3.86 41.28
C ASN A 249 26.49 -4.51 39.95
N GLU A 250 25.94 -4.02 38.83
CA GLU A 250 26.16 -4.52 37.46
C GLU A 250 25.69 -5.95 37.17
N LYS A 251 25.04 -6.64 38.13
CA LYS A 251 24.45 -7.97 37.92
C LYS A 251 22.99 -7.85 37.57
N LEU A 252 22.56 -8.57 36.53
CA LEU A 252 21.15 -8.63 36.13
C LEU A 252 20.31 -9.24 37.25
N VAL A 253 19.30 -8.50 37.71
CA VAL A 253 18.32 -8.94 38.69
C VAL A 253 17.08 -9.48 37.98
N THR A 254 16.58 -8.72 37.00
CA THR A 254 15.41 -9.10 36.22
C THR A 254 15.37 -8.31 34.91
N GLU A 255 14.66 -8.85 33.93
CA GLU A 255 14.34 -8.21 32.67
C GLU A 255 12.86 -8.41 32.35
N SER A 256 12.27 -7.46 31.65
CA SER A 256 10.86 -7.49 31.28
C SER A 256 10.62 -6.60 30.06
N MET A 257 9.44 -6.73 29.46
CA MET A 257 9.03 -5.92 28.32
C MET A 257 7.63 -5.36 28.56
N GLY A 258 7.45 -4.07 28.28
CA GLY A 258 6.18 -3.37 28.38
C GLY A 258 6.39 -1.87 28.44
N SER A 259 5.30 -1.11 28.54
CA SER A 259 5.34 0.35 28.67
C SER A 259 5.09 0.85 30.10
N ASP A 260 4.48 0.02 30.95
CA ASP A 260 4.19 0.30 32.35
C ASP A 260 4.45 -0.98 33.18
N LEU A 261 5.53 -0.98 33.97
CA LEU A 261 6.08 -2.18 34.58
C LEU A 261 6.24 -2.01 36.09
N LYS A 262 5.72 -2.97 36.86
CA LYS A 262 5.75 -3.01 38.32
C LYS A 262 6.65 -4.14 38.81
N PHE A 263 7.54 -3.85 39.76
CA PHE A 263 8.46 -4.82 40.34
C PHE A 263 8.43 -4.79 41.86
N THR A 264 8.73 -5.94 42.45
CA THR A 264 8.98 -6.10 43.88
C THR A 264 10.44 -6.49 44.07
N LEU A 265 11.27 -5.55 44.54
CA LEU A 265 12.70 -5.76 44.74
C LEU A 265 13.07 -5.59 46.23
N LYS A 266 14.25 -6.08 46.61
CA LYS A 266 14.81 -5.83 47.95
C LYS A 266 15.16 -4.34 48.09
N ALA A 267 15.26 -3.86 49.33
CA ALA A 267 15.71 -2.49 49.55
C ALA A 267 17.20 -2.38 49.22
N ASN A 268 17.53 -1.69 48.14
CA ASN A 268 18.90 -1.43 47.70
C ASN A 268 18.91 -0.33 46.61
N SER A 269 20.10 -0.01 46.10
CA SER A 269 20.31 0.83 44.92
C SER A 269 20.42 -0.01 43.65
N TYR A 270 19.69 0.37 42.60
CA TYR A 270 19.63 -0.33 41.31
C TYR A 270 19.97 0.61 40.14
N SER A 271 20.35 0.03 39.01
CA SER A 271 20.33 0.69 37.71
C SER A 271 19.33 0.04 36.78
N VAL A 272 18.72 0.82 35.90
CA VAL A 272 17.77 0.35 34.90
C VAL A 272 18.23 0.82 33.53
N SER A 273 18.38 -0.12 32.61
CA SER A 273 18.55 0.14 31.18
C SER A 273 17.23 -0.17 30.47
N ALA A 274 16.76 0.76 29.63
CA ALA A 274 15.51 0.64 28.90
C ALA A 274 15.75 0.89 27.41
N GLU A 275 15.35 -0.05 26.56
CA GLU A 275 15.46 0.00 25.11
C GLU A 275 14.07 0.11 24.47
N SER A 276 13.81 1.17 23.71
CA SER A 276 12.55 1.32 22.96
C SER A 276 12.39 0.22 21.93
N CYS A 277 11.30 -0.54 21.98
CA CYS A 277 10.98 -1.57 20.99
C CYS A 277 10.72 -0.96 19.60
N ALA A 278 10.36 0.33 19.55
CA ALA A 278 9.95 1.00 18.32
C ALA A 278 11.15 1.58 17.56
N THR A 279 12.10 2.19 18.27
CA THR A 279 13.24 2.93 17.72
C THR A 279 14.61 2.31 18.03
N GLY A 280 14.70 1.36 18.96
CA GLY A 280 15.98 0.80 19.43
C GLY A 280 16.80 1.76 20.29
N GLN A 281 16.26 2.92 20.68
CA GLN A 281 16.94 3.86 21.55
C GLN A 281 17.13 3.25 22.94
N ILE A 282 18.36 3.26 23.45
CA ILE A 282 18.69 2.77 24.80
C ILE A 282 18.93 3.97 25.72
N LEU A 283 18.25 3.97 26.87
CA LEU A 283 18.42 4.95 27.94
C LEU A 283 18.73 4.24 29.25
N THR A 284 19.64 4.77 30.05
CA THR A 284 20.04 4.17 31.33
C THR A 284 19.88 5.16 32.47
N LYS A 285 19.29 4.73 33.59
CA LYS A 285 19.21 5.47 34.85
C LYS A 285 19.86 4.67 35.97
N GLY A 286 20.85 5.24 36.63
CA GLY A 286 21.54 4.64 37.78
C GLY A 286 21.03 5.17 39.12
N ASN A 287 21.49 4.54 40.21
CA ASN A 287 21.26 4.98 41.60
C ASN A 287 19.77 5.07 42.01
N ILE A 288 18.93 4.20 41.46
CA ILE A 288 17.52 4.11 41.81
C ILE A 288 17.43 3.42 43.17
N THR A 289 17.15 4.21 44.20
CA THR A 289 16.94 3.69 45.55
C THR A 289 15.56 3.07 45.63
N VAL A 290 15.48 1.77 45.86
CA VAL A 290 14.23 1.04 46.14
C VAL A 290 14.13 0.83 47.64
N SER A 291 12.96 1.12 48.21
CA SER A 291 12.68 0.97 49.64
C SER A 291 11.56 -0.03 49.89
N GLN A 292 11.34 -0.42 51.14
CA GLN A 292 10.18 -1.24 51.55
C GLN A 292 9.00 -0.40 52.07
N GLU A 293 9.13 0.94 52.08
CA GLU A 293 8.15 1.85 52.68
C GLU A 293 7.46 2.74 51.64
N LYS A 294 8.12 2.98 50.51
CA LYS A 294 7.65 3.85 49.44
C LYS A 294 7.96 3.23 48.08
N VAL A 295 7.02 3.40 47.14
CA VAL A 295 7.20 3.05 45.72
C VAL A 295 8.13 4.05 45.06
N SER A 296 9.17 3.55 44.40
CA SER A 296 10.05 4.35 43.56
C SER A 296 9.50 4.40 42.13
N TYR A 297 9.48 5.60 41.53
CA TYR A 297 8.99 5.81 40.16
C TYR A 297 10.15 6.19 39.25
N VAL A 298 10.24 5.51 38.11
CA VAL A 298 11.28 5.74 37.10
C VAL A 298 10.61 5.90 35.75
N GLU A 299 10.76 7.07 35.14
CA GLU A 299 10.22 7.33 33.79
C GLU A 299 11.35 7.40 32.76
N PHE A 300 11.16 6.80 31.61
CA PHE A 300 12.02 6.95 30.44
C PHE A 300 11.25 7.70 29.36
N GLU A 301 11.79 8.84 28.94
CA GLU A 301 11.27 9.62 27.83
C GLU A 301 12.09 9.31 26.57
N PHE A 302 11.49 8.58 25.63
CA PHE A 302 12.12 8.21 24.37
C PHE A 302 11.82 9.24 23.29
N SER A 303 12.86 9.63 22.54
CA SER A 303 12.71 10.50 21.38
C SER A 303 12.25 9.67 20.19
N GLN A 304 11.10 10.05 19.62
CA GLN A 304 10.58 9.42 18.40
C GLN A 304 9.82 10.44 17.54
N GLY A 305 9.98 10.34 16.23
CA GLY A 305 9.05 10.86 15.25
C GLY A 305 8.47 9.70 14.44
N PHE A 306 7.56 9.99 13.51
CA PHE A 306 6.84 8.96 12.79
C PHE A 306 6.93 9.18 11.28
N LEU A 307 7.37 8.16 10.56
CA LEU A 307 7.25 8.07 9.11
C LEU A 307 5.92 7.42 8.76
N ASP A 308 5.14 8.11 7.95
CA ASP A 308 3.83 7.68 7.54
C ASP A 308 3.84 7.40 6.03
N LEU A 309 4.05 6.13 5.71
CA LEU A 309 4.45 5.65 4.39
C LEU A 309 3.25 5.08 3.63
N LYS A 310 3.09 5.48 2.37
CA LYS A 310 2.13 4.84 1.47
C LYS A 310 2.64 4.79 0.04
N SER A 311 2.34 3.70 -0.65
CA SER A 311 2.63 3.51 -2.07
C SER A 311 1.34 3.43 -2.87
N LEU A 312 1.28 4.11 -4.02
CA LEU A 312 0.09 4.19 -4.88
C LEU A 312 0.41 3.70 -6.30
N ASP A 313 -0.56 3.06 -6.97
CA ASP A 313 -0.49 2.71 -8.41
C ASP A 313 -0.92 3.86 -9.33
N GLY A 314 -0.96 3.59 -10.64
CA GLY A 314 -1.41 4.49 -11.71
C GLY A 314 -2.82 5.06 -11.55
N THR A 315 -3.66 4.41 -10.74
CA THR A 315 -5.04 4.82 -10.48
C THR A 315 -5.19 5.57 -9.15
N GLY A 316 -4.09 5.72 -8.39
CA GLY A 316 -4.10 6.29 -7.04
C GLY A 316 -4.50 5.29 -5.96
N LYS A 317 -4.58 3.99 -6.27
CA LYS A 317 -4.92 2.95 -5.30
C LYS A 317 -3.67 2.49 -4.54
N GLN A 318 -3.82 2.20 -3.25
CA GLN A 318 -2.72 1.71 -2.43
C GLN A 318 -2.27 0.31 -2.84
N ILE A 319 -0.95 0.12 -2.92
CA ILE A 319 -0.29 -1.12 -3.31
C ILE A 319 0.65 -1.63 -2.22
N TYR A 320 0.95 -2.93 -2.30
CA TYR A 320 1.89 -3.56 -1.40
C TYR A 320 3.32 -3.19 -1.77
N SER A 321 4.04 -2.59 -0.81
CA SER A 321 5.44 -2.23 -0.99
C SER A 321 6.26 -2.55 0.25
N SER A 322 7.54 -2.82 0.03
CA SER A 322 8.56 -2.80 1.08
C SER A 322 9.24 -1.45 1.13
N TYR A 323 9.61 -1.00 2.31
CA TYR A 323 10.27 0.27 2.57
C TYR A 323 11.55 0.02 3.36
N LYS A 324 12.69 0.40 2.80
CA LYS A 324 13.98 0.40 3.47
C LYS A 324 14.32 1.82 3.88
N ILE A 325 14.36 2.05 5.20
CA ILE A 325 14.56 3.37 5.80
C ILE A 325 16.00 3.46 6.26
N LYS A 326 16.76 4.42 5.71
CA LYS A 326 18.17 4.64 6.03
C LYS A 326 18.40 5.99 6.68
N GLN A 327 19.31 6.02 7.65
CA GLN A 327 19.83 7.22 8.28
C GLN A 327 21.36 7.17 8.23
N SER A 328 21.98 8.16 7.60
CA SER A 328 23.45 8.19 7.39
C SER A 328 23.99 6.86 6.85
N ASP A 329 23.38 6.35 5.78
CA ASP A 329 23.68 5.08 5.09
C ASP A 329 23.42 3.78 5.87
N LYS A 330 23.06 3.86 7.16
CA LYS A 330 22.67 2.69 7.95
C LYS A 330 21.18 2.42 7.83
N VAL A 331 20.79 1.16 7.68
CA VAL A 331 19.38 0.75 7.71
C VAL A 331 18.86 0.91 9.13
N ALA A 332 17.98 1.90 9.33
CA ALA A 332 17.32 2.15 10.59
C ALA A 332 16.11 1.23 10.78
N ALA A 333 15.40 0.90 9.69
CA ALA A 333 14.28 -0.02 9.71
C ALA A 333 13.95 -0.55 8.30
N THR A 334 13.33 -1.73 8.27
CA THR A 334 12.63 -2.25 7.09
C THR A 334 11.21 -2.55 7.50
N VAL A 335 10.24 -2.07 6.71
CA VAL A 335 8.82 -2.31 6.93
C VAL A 335 8.15 -2.66 5.61
N GLU A 336 7.05 -3.39 5.64
CA GLU A 336 6.29 -3.75 4.46
C GLU A 336 4.79 -3.68 4.75
N GLY A 337 3.99 -3.41 3.72
CA GLY A 337 2.55 -3.33 3.88
C GLY A 337 1.83 -2.88 2.62
N LYS A 338 0.56 -3.32 2.51
CA LYS A 338 -0.40 -2.84 1.50
C LYS A 338 -1.06 -1.54 1.89
N GLU A 339 -1.31 -1.39 3.17
CA GLU A 339 -1.96 -0.22 3.74
C GLU A 339 -0.91 0.81 4.16
N ARG A 340 -1.40 1.98 4.56
CA ARG A 340 -0.60 3.05 5.16
C ARG A 340 0.23 2.51 6.34
N THR A 341 1.55 2.57 6.22
CA THR A 341 2.49 2.03 7.21
C THR A 341 3.07 3.15 8.06
N LEU A 342 2.72 3.16 9.36
CA LEU A 342 3.28 4.08 10.33
C LEU A 342 4.48 3.46 11.04
N LYS A 343 5.67 4.04 10.90
CA LYS A 343 6.91 3.57 11.56
C LYS A 343 7.52 4.66 12.41
N ALA A 344 7.68 4.38 13.71
CA ALA A 344 8.46 5.23 14.61
C ALA A 344 9.96 5.11 14.31
N VAL A 345 10.64 6.25 14.28
CA VAL A 345 12.10 6.38 14.08
C VAL A 345 12.64 7.51 14.97
N LEU A 346 13.95 7.59 15.15
CA LEU A 346 14.57 8.74 15.82
C LEU A 346 14.33 10.02 15.00
N PRO A 347 14.29 11.21 15.62
CA PRO A 347 14.32 12.46 14.86
C PRO A 347 15.60 12.56 14.02
N GLY A 348 15.49 13.03 12.77
CA GLY A 348 16.63 13.07 11.86
C GLY A 348 16.24 13.25 10.39
N ILE A 349 17.23 13.07 9.51
CA ILE A 349 17.06 13.11 8.06
C ILE A 349 17.21 11.69 7.52
N TYR A 350 16.27 11.28 6.67
CA TYR A 350 16.16 9.92 6.17
C TYR A 350 16.20 9.85 4.64
N GLU A 351 16.82 8.79 4.15
CA GLU A 351 16.63 8.26 2.80
C GLU A 351 15.70 7.04 2.89
N ILE A 352 14.70 6.97 2.02
CA ILE A 352 13.70 5.89 2.02
C ILE A 352 13.61 5.32 0.62
N GLU A 353 13.85 4.01 0.51
CA GLU A 353 13.68 3.23 -0.71
C GLU A 353 12.37 2.45 -0.60
N ALA A 354 11.38 2.76 -1.44
CA ALA A 354 10.16 1.98 -1.55
C ALA A 354 10.24 1.06 -2.77
N THR A 355 9.90 -0.21 -2.61
CA THR A 355 9.90 -1.20 -3.70
C THR A 355 8.52 -1.81 -3.84
N ASP A 356 7.94 -1.70 -5.04
CA ASP A 356 6.67 -2.35 -5.35
C ASP A 356 6.86 -3.88 -5.45
N SER A 357 5.95 -4.62 -4.83
CA SER A 357 6.04 -6.09 -4.78
C SER A 357 5.71 -6.81 -6.08
N VAL A 358 5.02 -6.16 -7.02
CA VAL A 358 4.54 -6.79 -8.27
C VAL A 358 5.47 -6.45 -9.43
N LEU A 359 5.78 -5.16 -9.58
CA LEU A 359 6.65 -4.61 -10.62
C LEU A 359 8.13 -4.73 -10.26
N HIS A 360 8.46 -4.99 -8.99
CA HIS A 360 9.82 -4.99 -8.46
C HIS A 360 10.61 -3.69 -8.75
N LYS A 361 9.88 -2.58 -8.96
CA LYS A 361 10.45 -1.25 -9.20
C LYS A 361 10.73 -0.58 -7.87
N THR A 362 11.83 0.17 -7.78
CA THR A 362 12.20 0.93 -6.57
C THR A 362 12.18 2.43 -6.83
N ILE A 363 11.60 3.18 -5.89
CA ILE A 363 11.63 4.65 -5.85
C ILE A 363 12.40 5.07 -4.59
N VAL A 364 13.37 5.96 -4.76
CA VAL A 364 14.18 6.49 -3.64
C VAL A 364 13.82 7.95 -3.40
N LYS A 365 13.54 8.29 -2.13
CA LYS A 365 13.38 9.67 -1.67
C LYS A 365 14.43 9.99 -0.61
N LYS A 366 15.09 11.14 -0.75
CA LYS A 366 16.14 11.62 0.16
C LYS A 366 15.66 12.83 0.93
N ASP A 367 16.45 13.23 1.93
CA ASP A 367 16.25 14.46 2.71
C ASP A 367 14.90 14.55 3.43
N ILE A 368 14.32 13.39 3.80
CA ILE A 368 13.06 13.33 4.54
C ILE A 368 13.33 13.70 6.00
N GLN A 369 12.93 14.91 6.40
CA GLN A 369 13.10 15.39 7.76
C GLN A 369 11.99 14.87 8.68
N VAL A 370 12.38 14.11 9.71
CA VAL A 370 11.49 13.64 10.78
C VAL A 370 11.76 14.44 12.04
N LYS A 371 10.72 15.09 12.56
CA LYS A 371 10.76 15.87 13.81
C LYS A 371 10.17 15.06 14.96
N GLU A 372 10.68 15.33 16.16
CA GLU A 372 10.20 14.69 17.38
C GLU A 372 8.70 14.92 17.61
N GLY A 373 7.98 13.84 17.93
CA GLY A 373 6.54 13.84 18.21
C GLY A 373 5.64 14.07 16.98
N LEU A 374 6.20 14.31 15.79
CA LEU A 374 5.44 14.63 14.59
C LEU A 374 5.40 13.47 13.59
N LYS A 375 4.32 13.43 12.81
CA LYS A 375 4.17 12.53 11.66
C LYS A 375 4.65 13.22 10.39
N GLN A 376 5.51 12.55 9.64
CA GLN A 376 5.97 12.95 8.32
C GLN A 376 5.36 12.00 7.28
N GLU A 377 4.42 12.51 6.48
CA GLU A 377 3.85 11.73 5.38
C GLU A 377 4.85 11.62 4.22
N VAL A 378 5.02 10.41 3.70
CA VAL A 378 5.86 10.14 2.53
C VAL A 378 5.10 9.22 1.58
N VAL A 379 4.82 9.75 0.39
CA VAL A 379 4.01 9.06 -0.63
C VAL A 379 4.91 8.61 -1.78
N PHE A 380 4.82 7.35 -2.17
CA PHE A 380 5.53 6.79 -3.32
C PHE A 380 4.52 6.46 -4.43
N ASN A 381 4.57 7.20 -5.53
CA ASN A 381 3.67 6.95 -6.65
C ASN A 381 4.39 6.06 -7.67
N PHE A 382 3.98 4.80 -7.72
CA PHE A 382 4.35 3.85 -8.77
C PHE A 382 3.46 4.00 -10.00
N SER A 383 2.67 5.08 -10.07
CA SER A 383 1.93 5.47 -11.28
C SER A 383 2.89 5.71 -12.42
N ASP A 384 2.74 4.93 -13.48
CA ASP A 384 3.25 5.28 -14.79
C ASP A 384 2.70 6.65 -15.21
N ALA A 385 3.53 7.48 -15.83
CA ALA A 385 3.09 8.65 -16.56
C ALA A 385 2.21 8.23 -17.75
N VAL A 386 1.32 9.09 -18.22
CA VAL A 386 0.39 8.73 -19.32
C VAL A 386 0.78 9.44 -20.59
N LEU A 387 1.19 8.65 -21.58
CA LEU A 387 1.38 9.10 -22.94
C LEU A 387 0.03 9.04 -23.68
N GLU A 388 -0.54 10.19 -24.00
CA GLU A 388 -1.79 10.31 -24.77
C GLU A 388 -1.43 10.55 -26.24
N LEU A 389 -1.66 9.55 -27.09
CA LEU A 389 -1.37 9.56 -28.52
C LEU A 389 -2.65 9.72 -29.32
N SER A 390 -2.59 10.52 -30.37
CA SER A 390 -3.67 10.66 -31.34
C SER A 390 -3.09 10.93 -32.72
N SER A 391 -3.85 10.58 -33.76
CA SER A 391 -3.47 10.85 -35.13
C SER A 391 -4.65 11.41 -35.90
N ILE A 392 -4.40 12.45 -36.69
CA ILE A 392 -5.39 13.12 -37.53
C ILE A 392 -4.87 13.28 -38.95
N ASP A 393 -5.77 13.42 -39.92
CA ASP A 393 -5.43 13.83 -41.28
C ASP A 393 -5.29 15.36 -41.40
N GLY A 394 -5.02 15.85 -42.62
CA GLY A 394 -4.94 17.29 -42.92
C GLY A 394 -6.26 18.05 -42.69
N GLU A 395 -7.40 17.37 -42.71
CA GLU A 395 -8.74 17.93 -42.46
C GLU A 395 -9.16 17.82 -40.98
N LYS A 396 -8.27 17.30 -40.12
CA LYS A 396 -8.48 17.04 -38.69
C LYS A 396 -9.43 15.87 -38.37
N SER A 397 -9.67 14.97 -39.31
CA SER A 397 -10.39 13.73 -39.05
C SER A 397 -9.48 12.70 -38.36
N GLU A 398 -10.00 12.01 -37.36
CA GLU A 398 -9.23 10.99 -36.61
C GLU A 398 -8.89 9.77 -37.49
N LEU A 399 -7.64 9.34 -37.43
CA LEU A 399 -7.11 8.20 -38.17
C LEU A 399 -6.96 6.95 -37.29
N TYR A 400 -7.11 5.76 -37.89
CA TYR A 400 -6.77 4.49 -37.26
C TYR A 400 -5.28 4.22 -37.47
N VAL A 401 -4.47 4.26 -36.42
CA VAL A 401 -3.01 4.23 -36.51
C VAL A 401 -2.42 3.22 -35.53
N SER A 402 -1.34 2.55 -35.96
CA SER A 402 -0.53 1.69 -35.12
C SER A 402 0.62 2.50 -34.50
N TYR A 403 0.77 2.43 -33.18
CA TYR A 403 1.82 3.10 -32.42
C TYR A 403 2.78 2.09 -31.81
N THR A 404 4.07 2.36 -31.93
CA THR A 404 5.15 1.62 -31.27
C THR A 404 5.95 2.59 -30.39
N VAL A 405 6.03 2.29 -29.10
CA VAL A 405 6.78 3.06 -28.11
C VAL A 405 8.00 2.26 -27.67
N THR A 406 9.19 2.85 -27.80
CA THR A 406 10.45 2.24 -27.36
C THR A 406 11.20 3.15 -26.40
N ASP A 407 11.96 2.56 -25.48
CA ASP A 407 12.89 3.30 -24.62
C ASP A 407 13.99 3.94 -25.48
N ALA A 408 14.22 5.25 -25.31
CA ALA A 408 15.08 6.02 -26.21
C ALA A 408 16.57 5.63 -26.13
N LEU A 409 17.02 5.14 -24.96
CA LEU A 409 18.41 4.76 -24.71
C LEU A 409 18.68 3.31 -25.14
N SER A 410 17.84 2.38 -24.69
CA SER A 410 18.03 0.94 -24.90
C SER A 410 17.39 0.40 -26.18
N GLY A 411 16.45 1.15 -26.78
CA GLY A 411 15.67 0.71 -27.94
C GLY A 411 14.66 -0.40 -27.63
N LYS A 412 14.50 -0.81 -26.36
CA LYS A 412 13.60 -1.89 -25.97
C LYS A 412 12.14 -1.48 -26.20
N LEU A 413 11.34 -2.41 -26.71
CA LEU A 413 9.89 -2.25 -26.84
C LEU A 413 9.25 -2.03 -25.46
N VAL A 414 8.49 -0.94 -25.33
CA VAL A 414 7.74 -0.57 -24.12
C VAL A 414 6.26 -0.85 -24.31
N ALA A 415 5.69 -0.41 -25.43
CA ALA A 415 4.28 -0.64 -25.76
C ALA A 415 4.08 -0.69 -27.28
N GLN A 416 3.07 -1.45 -27.72
CA GLN A 416 2.61 -1.49 -29.10
C GLN A 416 1.08 -1.59 -29.10
N ASN A 417 0.42 -0.63 -29.72
CA ASN A 417 -1.03 -0.47 -29.66
C ASN A 417 -1.53 0.10 -30.97
N GLU A 418 -2.78 -0.16 -31.32
CA GLU A 418 -3.45 0.42 -32.49
C GLU A 418 -4.85 0.88 -32.14
N GLY A 419 -5.36 1.87 -32.86
CA GLY A 419 -6.71 2.38 -32.64
C GLY A 419 -6.97 3.70 -33.35
N LYS A 420 -8.24 4.12 -33.30
CA LYS A 420 -8.72 5.42 -33.77
C LYS A 420 -8.98 6.35 -32.58
N GLY A 421 -8.64 7.62 -32.73
CA GLY A 421 -8.81 8.64 -31.69
C GLY A 421 -7.69 8.64 -30.65
N LYS A 422 -8.01 9.09 -29.43
CA LYS A 422 -7.02 9.26 -28.34
C LYS A 422 -6.74 7.94 -27.62
N LEU A 423 -5.51 7.45 -27.76
CA LEU A 423 -4.98 6.31 -27.05
C LEU A 423 -4.19 6.76 -25.82
N ARG A 424 -4.40 6.11 -24.67
CA ARG A 424 -3.66 6.39 -23.43
C ARG A 424 -2.79 5.21 -23.06
N ILE A 425 -1.48 5.41 -23.06
CA ILE A 425 -0.48 4.39 -22.78
C ILE A 425 0.22 4.76 -21.46
N PRO A 426 0.09 3.94 -20.40
CA PRO A 426 0.90 4.10 -19.20
C PRO A 426 2.35 3.73 -19.51
N VAL A 427 3.28 4.64 -19.23
CA VAL A 427 4.72 4.45 -19.35
C VAL A 427 5.44 4.96 -18.11
N SER A 428 6.55 4.33 -17.73
CA SER A 428 7.37 4.86 -16.64
C SER A 428 7.95 6.24 -16.99
N PRO A 429 8.43 7.03 -16.01
CA PRO A 429 9.19 8.24 -16.33
C PRO A 429 10.50 7.86 -17.04
N GLY A 430 10.85 8.59 -18.09
CA GLY A 430 11.98 8.24 -18.95
C GLY A 430 11.93 8.96 -20.29
N HIS A 431 12.83 8.58 -21.19
CA HIS A 431 12.92 9.10 -22.55
C HIS A 431 12.42 8.04 -23.53
N TYR A 432 11.53 8.43 -24.46
CA TYR A 432 10.87 7.49 -25.36
C TYR A 432 10.92 7.92 -26.82
N ASN A 433 11.06 6.94 -27.73
CA ASN A 433 10.78 7.12 -29.15
C ASN A 433 9.39 6.59 -29.45
N ILE A 434 8.62 7.32 -30.25
CA ILE A 434 7.27 6.96 -30.64
C ILE A 434 7.20 6.91 -32.16
N LYS A 435 6.82 5.77 -32.69
CA LYS A 435 6.57 5.55 -34.11
C LYS A 435 5.08 5.38 -34.33
N ALA A 436 4.49 6.23 -35.17
CA ALA A 436 3.10 6.14 -35.63
C ALA A 436 3.09 5.67 -37.09
N ASN A 437 2.41 4.57 -37.38
CA ASN A 437 2.31 3.98 -38.72
C ASN A 437 0.83 3.95 -39.15
N PHE A 438 0.54 4.63 -40.25
CA PHE A 438 -0.79 4.66 -40.84
C PHE A 438 -0.89 3.70 -42.03
N SER A 439 -1.57 2.57 -41.80
CA SER A 439 -1.62 1.40 -42.69
C SER A 439 -2.08 1.71 -44.12
N ASP A 440 -2.98 2.68 -44.30
CA ASP A 440 -3.58 2.98 -45.61
C ASP A 440 -2.60 3.70 -46.56
N SER A 441 -1.45 4.14 -46.06
CA SER A 441 -0.52 4.99 -46.81
C SER A 441 0.93 4.56 -46.80
N ASN A 442 1.30 3.54 -46.00
CA ASN A 442 2.70 3.17 -45.71
C ASN A 442 3.55 4.35 -45.19
N VAL A 443 2.91 5.36 -44.58
CA VAL A 443 3.59 6.53 -44.03
C VAL A 443 3.86 6.31 -42.55
N GLU A 444 5.10 6.55 -42.14
CA GLU A 444 5.55 6.46 -40.76
C GLU A 444 6.01 7.83 -40.26
N LEU A 445 5.48 8.26 -39.13
CA LEU A 445 5.96 9.44 -38.41
C LEU A 445 6.67 8.99 -37.14
N ILE A 446 7.83 9.58 -36.85
CA ILE A 446 8.64 9.22 -35.69
C ILE A 446 8.94 10.47 -34.89
N GLU A 447 8.54 10.46 -33.62
CA GLU A 447 9.00 11.40 -32.62
C GLU A 447 10.09 10.73 -31.79
N LYS A 448 11.22 11.42 -31.56
CA LYS A 448 12.36 10.87 -30.83
C LYS A 448 12.59 11.61 -29.53
N ASP A 449 13.12 10.87 -28.56
CA ASP A 449 13.64 11.40 -27.30
C ASP A 449 12.63 12.26 -26.49
N ILE A 450 11.39 11.78 -26.41
CA ILE A 450 10.37 12.43 -25.60
C ILE A 450 10.63 12.16 -24.13
N ALA A 451 10.99 13.22 -23.39
CA ALA A 451 11.10 13.19 -21.95
C ALA A 451 9.70 13.14 -21.30
N ILE A 452 9.47 12.11 -20.50
CA ILE A 452 8.24 11.93 -19.73
C ILE A 452 8.58 11.95 -18.25
N GLU A 453 8.06 12.95 -17.56
CA GLU A 453 8.26 13.12 -16.12
C GLU A 453 7.15 12.44 -15.30
N MET A 454 7.47 12.16 -14.04
CA MET A 454 6.57 11.47 -13.12
C MET A 454 5.28 12.24 -12.88
N GLY A 455 4.13 11.55 -13.04
CA GLY A 455 2.81 12.12 -12.76
C GLY A 455 2.29 13.11 -13.82
N GLN A 456 3.02 13.32 -14.91
CA GLN A 456 2.54 14.13 -16.03
C GLN A 456 1.82 13.26 -17.07
N SER A 457 0.87 13.88 -17.78
CA SER A 457 0.35 13.33 -19.02
C SER A 457 1.00 14.07 -20.18
N HIS A 458 1.75 13.34 -21.00
CA HIS A 458 2.37 13.89 -22.20
C HIS A 458 1.44 13.61 -23.39
N LYS A 459 1.02 14.66 -24.09
CA LYS A 459 0.10 14.54 -25.23
C LYS A 459 0.88 14.72 -26.53
N LYS A 460 0.76 13.76 -27.44
CA LYS A 460 1.34 13.85 -28.79
C LYS A 460 0.26 13.57 -29.83
N GLU A 461 0.02 14.54 -30.69
CA GLU A 461 -0.82 14.42 -31.87
C GLU A 461 0.07 14.31 -33.11
N PHE A 462 -0.11 13.26 -33.91
CA PHE A 462 0.54 13.06 -35.19
C PHE A 462 -0.39 13.52 -36.30
N VAL A 463 0.07 14.46 -37.13
CA VAL A 463 -0.70 14.95 -38.27
C VAL A 463 -0.19 14.28 -39.54
N PHE A 464 -0.98 13.35 -40.07
CA PHE A 464 -0.75 12.75 -41.38
C PHE A 464 -1.39 13.65 -42.43
N ALA A 465 -0.68 14.71 -42.81
CA ALA A 465 -1.13 15.68 -43.82
C ALA A 465 -1.04 15.07 -45.23
N GLN A 466 -1.82 14.04 -45.48
CA GLN A 466 -1.90 13.39 -46.78
C GLN A 466 -2.48 14.33 -47.83
N CYS A 467 -2.05 14.13 -49.06
CA CYS A 467 -2.39 14.97 -50.20
C CYS A 467 -2.95 14.07 -51.29
N ASN A 468 -4.08 14.46 -51.87
CA ASN A 468 -4.64 13.79 -53.03
C ASN A 468 -3.96 14.35 -54.28
N VAL A 469 -3.06 13.57 -54.87
CA VAL A 469 -2.49 13.88 -56.19
C VAL A 469 -3.38 13.25 -57.25
N VAL A 470 -4.17 14.09 -57.91
CA VAL A 470 -5.10 13.70 -58.97
C VAL A 470 -4.38 13.79 -60.31
N LEU A 471 -4.20 12.64 -60.95
CA LEU A 471 -3.50 12.52 -62.23
C LEU A 471 -4.49 12.18 -63.33
N ASN A 472 -4.35 12.83 -64.48
CA ASN A 472 -5.04 12.42 -65.70
C ASN A 472 -4.17 12.66 -66.92
N ALA A 473 -4.55 12.02 -68.03
CA ALA A 473 -3.87 12.18 -69.30
C ALA A 473 -4.89 12.45 -70.41
N VAL A 474 -4.56 13.36 -71.31
CA VAL A 474 -5.38 13.72 -72.47
C VAL A 474 -4.57 13.73 -73.76
N ASP A 475 -5.24 13.56 -74.90
CA ASP A 475 -4.65 13.76 -76.23
C ASP A 475 -4.54 15.26 -76.59
N SER A 476 -4.12 15.56 -77.82
CA SER A 476 -3.99 16.94 -78.33
C SER A 476 -5.33 17.66 -78.54
N GLU A 477 -6.44 16.92 -78.57
CA GLU A 477 -7.81 17.43 -78.73
C GLU A 477 -8.50 17.59 -77.36
N GLY A 478 -7.87 17.14 -76.27
CA GLY A 478 -8.39 17.20 -74.91
C GLY A 478 -9.19 15.96 -74.49
N ASN A 479 -9.26 14.91 -75.32
CA ASN A 479 -9.95 13.67 -74.97
C ASN A 479 -9.09 12.85 -74.00
N ALA A 480 -9.73 12.18 -73.05
CA ALA A 480 -9.03 11.39 -72.04
C ALA A 480 -8.38 10.14 -72.66
N VAL A 481 -7.13 9.84 -72.28
CA VAL A 481 -6.38 8.70 -72.82
C VAL A 481 -5.91 7.77 -71.71
N TYR A 482 -6.09 6.46 -71.92
CA TYR A 482 -5.64 5.45 -70.97
C TYR A 482 -4.14 5.55 -70.73
N SER A 483 -3.74 5.76 -69.47
CA SER A 483 -2.34 5.97 -69.11
C SER A 483 -2.01 5.33 -67.77
N CYS A 484 -0.78 4.84 -67.64
CA CYS A 484 -0.19 4.38 -66.39
C CYS A 484 0.62 5.53 -65.78
N PHE A 485 0.43 5.79 -64.49
CA PHE A 485 1.16 6.80 -63.73
C PHE A 485 2.05 6.14 -62.68
N GLU A 486 3.34 6.46 -62.68
CA GLU A 486 4.30 6.04 -61.66
C GLU A 486 4.75 7.28 -60.88
N VAL A 487 4.62 7.24 -59.57
CA VAL A 487 5.12 8.28 -58.65
C VAL A 487 6.39 7.76 -58.00
N LEU A 488 7.48 8.49 -58.21
CA LEU A 488 8.81 8.15 -57.75
C LEU A 488 9.28 9.13 -56.69
N LYS A 489 10.18 8.66 -55.82
CA LYS A 489 10.94 9.55 -54.94
C LYS A 489 11.83 10.44 -55.80
N SER A 490 11.75 11.76 -55.60
CA SER A 490 12.44 12.70 -56.51
C SER A 490 13.94 12.44 -56.56
N GLY A 491 14.48 12.40 -57.78
CA GLY A 491 15.90 12.15 -58.04
C GLY A 491 16.34 10.68 -57.92
N THR A 492 15.41 9.73 -57.75
CA THR A 492 15.70 8.29 -57.71
C THR A 492 14.83 7.50 -58.70
N GLU A 493 15.15 6.22 -58.92
CA GLU A 493 14.31 5.28 -59.69
C GLU A 493 13.35 4.48 -58.78
N GLU A 494 13.20 4.88 -57.52
CA GLU A 494 12.34 4.19 -56.54
C GLU A 494 10.87 4.57 -56.76
N ILE A 495 10.09 3.64 -57.32
CA ILE A 495 8.64 3.77 -57.47
C ILE A 495 7.98 3.61 -56.10
N LEU A 496 7.29 4.66 -55.65
CA LEU A 496 6.58 4.68 -54.37
C LEU A 496 5.13 4.22 -54.51
N LYS A 497 4.46 4.65 -55.59
CA LYS A 497 3.08 4.27 -55.94
C LYS A 497 2.92 4.28 -57.45
N ALA A 498 2.02 3.44 -57.96
CA ALA A 498 1.62 3.44 -59.36
C ALA A 498 0.14 3.10 -59.48
N ASP A 499 -0.54 3.69 -60.47
CA ASP A 499 -1.96 3.47 -60.73
C ASP A 499 -2.25 3.81 -62.21
N GLU A 500 -3.36 3.33 -62.77
CA GLU A 500 -3.67 3.45 -64.20
C GLU A 500 -5.16 3.69 -64.49
N GLY A 501 -5.46 4.39 -65.58
CA GLY A 501 -6.84 4.63 -65.99
C GLY A 501 -7.00 5.55 -67.18
N SER A 502 -8.20 5.57 -67.75
CA SER A 502 -8.64 6.54 -68.77
C SER A 502 -9.13 7.85 -68.17
N ASP A 503 -9.70 7.80 -66.96
CA ASP A 503 -10.19 8.98 -66.23
C ASP A 503 -9.16 9.48 -65.21
N LYS A 504 -9.55 10.44 -64.36
CA LYS A 504 -8.74 10.91 -63.24
C LYS A 504 -8.46 9.78 -62.24
N VAL A 505 -7.18 9.61 -61.90
CA VAL A 505 -6.69 8.67 -60.89
C VAL A 505 -6.21 9.47 -59.68
N THR A 506 -6.51 9.02 -58.46
CA THR A 506 -6.12 9.75 -57.24
C THR A 506 -5.10 8.94 -56.45
N ILE A 507 -3.89 9.49 -56.32
CA ILE A 507 -2.80 8.91 -55.55
C ILE A 507 -2.60 9.71 -54.26
N ILE A 508 -2.75 9.05 -53.12
CA ILE A 508 -2.56 9.66 -51.81
C ILE A 508 -1.07 9.67 -51.46
N LEU A 509 -0.46 10.84 -51.26
CA LEU A 509 0.95 11.00 -50.92
C LEU A 509 1.15 11.81 -49.64
N SER A 510 2.30 11.61 -49.00
CA SER A 510 2.78 12.52 -47.95
C SER A 510 3.29 13.83 -48.55
N PRO A 511 3.46 14.89 -47.74
CA PRO A 511 4.14 16.08 -48.20
C PRO A 511 5.59 15.77 -48.56
N GLY A 512 6.06 16.28 -49.69
CA GLY A 512 7.39 15.99 -50.19
C GLY A 512 7.58 16.36 -51.65
N ILE A 513 8.75 16.05 -52.18
CA ILE A 513 9.12 16.31 -53.57
C ILE A 513 9.16 14.96 -54.30
N TYR A 514 8.44 14.88 -55.42
CA TYR A 514 8.23 13.66 -56.19
C TYR A 514 8.51 13.86 -57.68
N ASP A 515 8.88 12.79 -58.36
CA ASP A 515 8.90 12.74 -59.83
C ASP A 515 7.72 11.88 -60.29
N ILE A 516 6.95 12.34 -61.27
CA ILE A 516 5.78 11.64 -61.79
C ILE A 516 6.01 11.32 -63.26
N LYS A 517 5.86 10.05 -63.60
CA LYS A 517 6.01 9.53 -64.95
C LYS A 517 4.65 9.04 -65.43
N ALA A 518 4.23 9.54 -66.59
CA ALA A 518 3.01 9.07 -67.27
C ALA A 518 3.41 8.31 -68.53
N TYR A 519 2.84 7.12 -68.73
CA TYR A 519 3.06 6.27 -69.89
C TYR A 519 1.74 5.95 -70.58
N ASN A 520 1.68 6.18 -71.89
CA ASN A 520 0.54 5.80 -72.71
C ASN A 520 0.87 4.56 -73.55
N SER A 521 0.08 3.50 -73.39
CA SER A 521 0.35 2.20 -74.00
C SER A 521 0.13 2.15 -75.53
N GLU A 522 -0.73 3.02 -76.06
CA GLU A 522 -1.10 3.08 -77.48
C GLU A 522 -0.07 3.83 -78.33
N SER A 523 0.36 5.00 -77.86
CA SER A 523 1.38 5.84 -78.54
C SER A 523 2.81 5.47 -78.14
N LYS A 524 2.99 4.64 -77.12
CA LYS A 524 4.27 4.32 -76.46
C LYS A 524 4.99 5.54 -75.88
N ALA A 525 4.32 6.68 -75.77
CA ALA A 525 4.88 7.91 -75.25
C ALA A 525 5.09 7.83 -73.74
N VAL A 526 6.16 8.48 -73.27
CA VAL A 526 6.47 8.66 -71.85
C VAL A 526 6.65 10.15 -71.59
N LEU A 527 5.94 10.68 -70.59
CA LEU A 527 6.08 12.05 -70.12
C LEU A 527 6.58 12.04 -68.67
N TRP A 528 7.35 13.07 -68.32
CA TRP A 528 7.94 13.25 -67.00
C TRP A 528 7.62 14.63 -66.46
N GLU A 529 7.28 14.66 -65.19
CA GLU A 529 7.15 15.85 -64.37
C GLU A 529 8.01 15.66 -63.14
N LYS A 530 9.09 16.45 -63.02
CA LYS A 530 10.10 16.27 -61.99
C LYS A 530 10.00 17.36 -60.93
N GLU A 531 10.47 17.04 -59.74
CA GLU A 531 10.54 17.98 -58.61
C GLU A 531 9.16 18.57 -58.24
N ILE A 532 8.11 17.76 -58.36
CA ILE A 532 6.74 18.13 -57.99
C ILE A 532 6.67 18.23 -56.46
N ASN A 533 6.49 19.44 -55.95
CA ASN A 533 6.28 19.67 -54.53
C ASN A 533 4.81 19.43 -54.15
N VAL A 534 4.58 18.48 -53.27
CA VAL A 534 3.29 18.10 -52.72
C VAL A 534 3.21 18.65 -51.29
N ASN A 535 2.29 19.57 -51.03
CA ASN A 535 2.12 20.20 -49.72
C ASN A 535 0.96 19.58 -48.95
N GLY A 536 1.17 19.37 -47.65
CA GLY A 536 0.20 18.71 -46.77
C GLY A 536 -1.20 19.33 -46.74
N GLY A 537 -2.22 18.49 -46.91
CA GLY A 537 -3.64 18.89 -46.82
C GLY A 537 -4.18 19.58 -48.07
N GLU A 538 -3.38 19.72 -49.13
CA GLU A 538 -3.82 20.24 -50.43
C GLU A 538 -4.08 19.08 -51.39
N SER A 539 -5.01 19.28 -52.33
CA SER A 539 -5.14 18.40 -53.50
C SER A 539 -4.39 19.02 -54.66
N LEU A 540 -3.47 18.26 -55.24
CA LEU A 540 -2.70 18.65 -56.42
C LEU A 540 -3.29 17.93 -57.63
N GLU A 541 -3.78 18.67 -58.62
CA GLU A 541 -4.20 18.09 -59.89
C GLU A 541 -3.12 18.31 -60.95
N LYS A 542 -2.75 17.23 -61.66
CA LYS A 542 -1.75 17.27 -62.73
C LYS A 542 -2.26 16.51 -63.96
N GLN A 543 -2.38 17.26 -65.06
CA GLN A 543 -2.75 16.71 -66.36
C GLN A 543 -1.51 16.55 -67.25
N PHE A 544 -1.37 15.36 -67.83
CA PHE A 544 -0.38 15.05 -68.85
C PHE A 544 -1.02 15.15 -70.23
N VAL A 545 -0.42 15.93 -71.12
CA VAL A 545 -0.92 16.05 -72.51
C VAL A 545 -0.02 15.23 -73.42
N PHE A 546 -0.50 14.08 -73.85
CA PHE A 546 0.18 13.30 -74.88
C PHE A 546 -0.10 13.95 -76.23
N ALA A 547 0.90 14.66 -76.75
CA ALA A 547 0.87 15.10 -78.13
C ALA A 547 0.73 13.85 -79.01
N GLN A 548 -0.29 13.81 -79.85
CA GLN A 548 -0.57 12.69 -80.75
C GLN A 548 -0.72 13.20 -82.17
N CYS A 549 -0.34 12.38 -83.13
CA CYS A 549 -0.63 12.57 -84.54
C CYS A 549 -1.20 11.27 -85.13
N LYS A 550 -1.84 11.39 -86.29
CA LYS A 550 -2.48 10.27 -86.99
C LYS A 550 -1.75 10.05 -88.31
N ALA A 551 -1.37 8.80 -88.58
CA ALA A 551 -0.91 8.35 -89.89
C ALA A 551 -1.99 7.46 -90.49
N VAL A 552 -2.71 7.95 -91.49
CA VAL A 552 -3.74 7.22 -92.22
C VAL A 552 -3.13 6.68 -93.51
N LEU A 553 -2.75 5.42 -93.49
CA LEU A 553 -1.99 4.77 -94.55
C LEU A 553 -2.89 3.82 -95.34
N ASN A 554 -2.74 3.81 -96.66
CA ASN A 554 -3.50 2.91 -97.53
C ASN A 554 -2.57 2.36 -98.62
N ALA A 555 -2.75 1.09 -98.99
CA ALA A 555 -2.03 0.47 -100.08
C ALA A 555 -3.02 0.09 -101.19
N VAL A 556 -2.69 0.41 -102.44
CA VAL A 556 -3.52 0.06 -103.62
C VAL A 556 -2.70 -0.54 -104.76
N ASP A 557 -3.35 -1.28 -105.64
CA ASP A 557 -2.79 -1.75 -106.91
C ASP A 557 -2.73 -0.63 -107.97
N SER A 558 -2.15 -0.92 -109.14
CA SER A 558 -2.07 0.02 -110.27
C SER A 558 -3.43 0.45 -110.85
N LYS A 559 -4.53 -0.20 -110.45
CA LYS A 559 -5.92 0.16 -110.81
C LYS A 559 -6.65 0.93 -109.70
N GLY A 560 -6.01 1.14 -108.55
CA GLY A 560 -6.57 1.83 -107.39
C GLY A 560 -7.37 0.95 -106.43
N ASN A 561 -7.38 -0.38 -106.61
CA ASN A 561 -8.04 -1.29 -105.67
C ASN A 561 -7.19 -1.46 -104.41
N SER A 562 -7.80 -1.45 -103.22
CA SER A 562 -7.09 -1.71 -101.97
C SER A 562 -6.45 -3.09 -101.96
N VAL A 563 -5.18 -3.15 -101.56
CA VAL A 563 -4.42 -4.38 -101.38
C VAL A 563 -4.10 -4.57 -99.90
N TYR A 564 -3.95 -5.83 -99.48
CA TYR A 564 -3.53 -6.13 -98.12
C TYR A 564 -2.03 -5.86 -97.98
N ALA A 565 -1.68 -4.99 -97.03
CA ALA A 565 -0.29 -4.60 -96.81
C ALA A 565 0.03 -4.51 -95.31
N ASN A 566 1.30 -4.75 -95.01
CA ASN A 566 1.92 -4.46 -93.73
C ASN A 566 2.52 -3.05 -93.79
N PHE A 567 2.15 -2.22 -92.82
CA PHE A 567 2.62 -0.85 -92.66
C PHE A 567 3.49 -0.78 -91.41
N GLN A 568 4.80 -0.69 -91.60
CA GLN A 568 5.79 -0.56 -90.54
C GLN A 568 6.22 0.91 -90.44
N VAL A 569 5.95 1.54 -89.30
CA VAL A 569 6.37 2.90 -88.98
C VAL A 569 7.63 2.82 -88.13
N LEU A 570 8.71 3.39 -88.65
CA LEU A 570 10.04 3.39 -88.06
C LEU A 570 10.40 4.81 -87.63
N LYS A 571 11.16 4.95 -86.55
CA LYS A 571 11.75 6.22 -86.14
C LYS A 571 12.83 6.61 -87.14
N SER A 572 12.67 7.76 -87.79
CA SER A 572 13.63 8.21 -88.81
C SER A 572 15.01 8.43 -88.19
N GLY A 573 16.06 8.02 -88.91
CA GLY A 573 17.45 8.08 -88.47
C GLY A 573 17.92 6.93 -87.56
N THR A 574 17.05 6.31 -86.75
CA THR A 574 17.42 5.13 -85.92
C THR A 574 16.96 3.80 -86.53
N GLY A 575 15.88 3.80 -87.31
CA GLY A 575 15.26 2.59 -87.85
C GLY A 575 14.59 1.73 -86.78
N GLU A 576 14.37 2.28 -85.59
CA GLU A 576 13.64 1.61 -84.51
C GLU A 576 12.17 1.48 -84.89
N GLU A 577 11.62 0.27 -84.84
CA GLU A 577 10.20 0.03 -85.09
C GLU A 577 9.37 0.67 -83.97
N ILE A 578 8.54 1.65 -84.35
CA ILE A 578 7.61 2.30 -83.43
C ILE A 578 6.31 1.50 -83.38
N ARG A 579 5.78 1.15 -84.56
CA ARG A 579 4.52 0.43 -84.69
C ARG A 579 4.43 -0.25 -86.05
N THR A 580 3.90 -1.46 -86.06
CA THR A 580 3.52 -2.19 -87.26
C THR A 580 2.04 -2.51 -87.20
N ASP A 581 1.34 -2.28 -88.31
CA ASP A 581 -0.06 -2.64 -88.45
C ASP A 581 -0.29 -3.23 -89.85
N GLU A 582 -1.32 -4.06 -90.01
CA GLU A 582 -1.61 -4.74 -91.26
C GLU A 582 -3.10 -4.66 -91.61
N GLY A 583 -3.40 -4.52 -92.89
CA GLY A 583 -4.78 -4.41 -93.31
C GLY A 583 -4.97 -4.16 -94.79
N SER A 584 -6.23 -4.24 -95.20
CA SER A 584 -6.70 -3.79 -96.51
C SER A 584 -7.55 -2.53 -96.34
N GLY A 585 -7.30 -1.50 -97.16
CA GLY A 585 -7.93 -0.19 -97.02
C GLY A 585 -7.13 0.79 -96.15
N LYS A 586 -7.79 1.84 -95.65
CA LYS A 586 -7.16 2.85 -94.79
C LYS A 586 -6.90 2.26 -93.39
N VAL A 587 -5.64 2.17 -93.01
CA VAL A 587 -5.15 1.83 -91.67
C VAL A 587 -4.79 3.13 -90.94
N THR A 588 -5.30 3.34 -89.74
CA THR A 588 -5.02 4.54 -88.95
C THR A 588 -4.11 4.18 -87.77
N ILE A 589 -2.93 4.78 -87.75
CA ILE A 589 -1.93 4.57 -86.70
C ILE A 589 -1.80 5.87 -85.89
N ILE A 590 -2.01 5.78 -84.57
CA ILE A 590 -1.79 6.89 -83.64
C ILE A 590 -0.33 6.85 -83.17
N LEU A 591 0.37 7.98 -83.31
CA LEU A 591 1.79 8.11 -83.02
C LEU A 591 2.04 9.34 -82.14
N SER A 592 3.17 9.38 -81.45
CA SER A 592 3.72 10.64 -80.94
C SER A 592 4.24 11.47 -82.13
N PRO A 593 4.16 12.81 -82.13
CA PRO A 593 4.73 13.64 -83.18
C PRO A 593 6.23 13.44 -83.35
N GLY A 594 6.70 13.51 -84.59
CA GLY A 594 8.10 13.25 -84.90
C GLY A 594 8.34 13.09 -86.39
N ILE A 595 9.50 12.51 -86.71
CA ILE A 595 9.93 12.22 -88.07
C ILE A 595 10.01 10.71 -88.24
N PHE A 596 9.35 10.19 -89.26
CA PHE A 596 9.15 8.76 -89.48
C PHE A 596 9.66 8.29 -90.84
N ASP A 597 10.12 7.04 -90.87
CA ASP A 597 10.28 6.28 -92.10
C ASP A 597 9.13 5.26 -92.15
N ILE A 598 8.33 5.24 -93.23
CA ILE A 598 7.20 4.34 -93.38
C ILE A 598 7.53 3.31 -94.46
N GLN A 599 7.65 2.05 -94.03
CA GLN A 599 7.84 0.91 -94.90
C GLN A 599 6.53 0.17 -95.10
N VAL A 600 6.10 0.01 -96.34
CA VAL A 600 4.87 -0.70 -96.70
C VAL A 600 5.23 -1.93 -97.52
N TYR A 601 4.85 -3.11 -97.04
CA TYR A 601 5.09 -4.38 -97.71
C TYR A 601 3.77 -5.00 -98.15
N ASN A 602 3.65 -5.30 -99.44
CA ASN A 602 2.50 -6.01 -99.98
C ASN A 602 2.85 -7.50 -100.11
N TYR A 603 2.07 -8.35 -99.44
CA TYR A 603 2.32 -9.80 -99.38
C TYR A 603 2.09 -10.51 -100.73
N ASP A 604 1.13 -10.04 -101.54
CA ASP A 604 0.76 -10.68 -102.81
C ASP A 604 1.82 -10.42 -103.89
N SER A 605 2.25 -9.16 -104.01
CA SER A 605 3.28 -8.77 -104.98
C SER A 605 4.71 -9.02 -104.48
N LYS A 606 4.88 -9.26 -103.17
CA LYS A 606 6.17 -9.32 -102.47
C LYS A 606 7.04 -8.08 -102.64
N ALA A 607 6.45 -6.95 -102.99
CA ALA A 607 7.12 -5.68 -103.17
C ALA A 607 7.05 -4.84 -101.88
N SER A 608 8.04 -3.98 -101.67
CA SER A 608 8.05 -2.97 -100.60
C SER A 608 8.22 -1.57 -101.15
N ILE A 609 7.58 -0.61 -100.48
CA ILE A 609 7.76 0.83 -100.69
C ILE A 609 8.27 1.40 -99.37
N LEU A 610 9.31 2.24 -99.42
CA LEU A 610 9.85 2.93 -98.25
C LEU A 610 9.86 4.41 -98.53
N GLU A 611 9.17 5.17 -97.69
CA GLU A 611 9.25 6.62 -97.65
C GLU A 611 9.94 7.05 -96.36
N LYS A 612 10.84 8.03 -96.46
CA LYS A 612 11.69 8.45 -95.35
C LYS A 612 11.45 9.91 -95.00
N GLU A 613 11.84 10.27 -93.78
CA GLU A 613 11.86 11.65 -93.28
C GLU A 613 10.48 12.33 -93.30
N ILE A 614 9.42 11.56 -93.03
CA ILE A 614 8.05 12.08 -92.94
C ILE A 614 7.86 12.74 -91.58
N GLU A 615 7.90 14.08 -91.55
CA GLU A 615 7.53 14.84 -90.35
C GLU A 615 6.00 14.85 -90.19
N ILE A 616 5.50 14.40 -89.03
CA ILE A 616 4.08 14.52 -88.66
C ILE A 616 4.01 15.26 -87.32
N LYS A 617 3.35 16.42 -87.31
CA LYS A 617 3.28 17.32 -86.15
C LYS A 617 2.12 16.96 -85.22
N ALA A 618 2.13 17.52 -84.01
CA ALA A 618 1.04 17.34 -83.04
C ALA A 618 -0.31 17.78 -83.62
N GLY A 619 -1.34 16.96 -83.43
CA GLY A 619 -2.69 17.18 -83.96
C GLY A 619 -2.81 16.98 -85.48
N GLU A 620 -1.72 16.69 -86.18
CA GLU A 620 -1.73 16.48 -87.63
C GLU A 620 -2.22 15.07 -87.97
N SER A 621 -3.03 14.97 -89.03
CA SER A 621 -3.42 13.71 -89.65
C SER A 621 -2.76 13.61 -91.03
N PHE A 622 -1.63 12.89 -91.08
CA PHE A 622 -0.92 12.59 -92.31
C PHE A 622 -1.64 11.45 -93.04
N GLU A 623 -2.16 11.72 -94.24
CA GLU A 623 -2.75 10.68 -95.08
C GLU A 623 -1.81 10.33 -96.25
N ARG A 624 -1.56 9.02 -96.47
CA ARG A 624 -0.71 8.55 -97.57
C ARG A 624 -1.26 7.31 -98.23
N GLN A 625 -1.25 7.31 -99.56
CA GLN A 625 -1.60 6.17 -100.38
C GLN A 625 -0.35 5.66 -101.11
N PHE A 626 -0.04 4.38 -100.91
CA PHE A 626 1.09 3.68 -101.52
C PHE A 626 0.58 2.82 -102.69
N VAL A 627 1.09 3.09 -103.90
CA VAL A 627 0.65 2.41 -105.11
C VAL A 627 1.66 1.34 -105.53
N PHE A 628 1.26 0.08 -105.48
CA PHE A 628 2.03 -1.05 -105.97
C PHE A 628 1.75 -1.26 -107.46
N LYS A 629 2.81 -1.29 -108.29
CA LYS A 629 2.70 -1.37 -109.74
C LYS A 629 2.42 -2.78 -110.25
#